data_AF-A0A956ZIR5-F1
#
_entry.id   AF-A0A956ZIR5-F1
#
_cell.length_a   1.000
_cell.length_b   1.000
_cell.length_c   1.000
_cell.angle_alpha   90.00
_cell.angle_beta   90.00
_cell.angle_gamma   90.00
#
_symmetry.space_group_name_H-M   'P 1'
#
loop_
_entity.id
_entity.type
_entity.pdbx_description
1 polymer ?
#
loop_
_entity_poly.entity_id
_entity_poly.type
_entity_poly.pdbx_seq_one_letter_code
_entity_poly.pdbx_strand_id
1 'polypeptide(L)'
;HIDPAEHDQYAAAVSHVPLLASVAMFRVVRDSPGWEDVSLLSGPGFRDLTRLASGDPRMSTDIMETNKEAVLHWLRRYRKELETIETAIELGGEPVKGLFESTRLDRDAWLLNPHTERKIDGPDLPSSRDAMGQMLVGGNYERLKEVLAGKIPGTDGKESDQELPPADMEKLREQLKKLEETKRDR
;
A
#
# COMPACT_ATOMS: atom_id res chain seq x y z
N HIS A 1 10.25 26.27 -4.72
CA HIS A 1 9.18 25.98 -5.69
C HIS A 1 9.74 25.11 -6.79
N ILE A 2 9.01 24.05 -7.14
CA ILE A 2 9.22 23.24 -8.35
C ILE A 2 8.17 23.68 -9.37
N ASP A 3 8.48 23.63 -10.66
CA ASP A 3 7.49 23.94 -11.69
C ASP A 3 6.48 22.79 -11.86
N PRO A 4 5.31 23.03 -12.48
CA PRO A 4 4.28 22.00 -12.62
C PRO A 4 4.73 20.75 -13.39
N ALA A 5 5.55 20.90 -14.43
CA ALA A 5 6.02 19.77 -15.21
C ALA A 5 7.02 18.92 -14.40
N GLU A 6 7.88 19.57 -13.65
CA GLU A 6 8.80 18.91 -12.71
C GLU A 6 8.05 18.21 -11.57
N HIS A 7 7.01 18.85 -11.01
CA HIS A 7 6.11 18.23 -10.04
C HIS A 7 5.49 16.94 -10.57
N ASP A 8 4.95 16.97 -11.79
CA ASP A 8 4.28 15.82 -12.40
C ASP A 8 5.26 14.67 -12.67
N GLN A 9 6.50 14.97 -13.06
CA GLN A 9 7.57 13.97 -13.19
C GLN A 9 7.87 13.29 -11.84
N TYR A 10 8.01 14.08 -10.78
CA TYR A 10 8.30 13.53 -9.45
C TYR A 10 7.11 12.75 -8.88
N ALA A 11 5.89 13.25 -9.03
CA ALA A 11 4.68 12.54 -8.62
C ALA A 11 4.53 11.19 -9.34
N ALA A 12 4.85 11.13 -10.64
CA ALA A 12 4.86 9.87 -11.37
C ALA A 12 5.85 8.87 -10.78
N ALA A 13 7.08 9.30 -10.48
CA ALA A 13 8.14 8.45 -9.96
C ALA A 13 7.85 7.91 -8.55
N VAL A 14 7.41 8.77 -7.63
CA VAL A 14 7.32 8.43 -6.20
C VAL A 14 5.92 8.01 -5.74
N SER A 15 4.91 8.07 -6.61
CA SER A 15 3.54 7.70 -6.28
C SER A 15 2.83 6.87 -7.33
N HIS A 16 2.74 7.36 -8.57
CA HIS A 16 1.91 6.70 -9.59
C HIS A 16 2.51 5.35 -9.99
N VAL A 17 3.83 5.27 -10.18
CA VAL A 17 4.51 4.00 -10.47
C VAL A 17 4.43 3.02 -9.29
N PRO A 18 4.64 3.43 -8.02
CA PRO A 18 4.35 2.58 -6.86
C PRO A 18 2.94 1.99 -6.82
N LEU A 19 1.90 2.77 -7.18
CA LEU A 19 0.54 2.24 -7.33
C LEU A 19 0.49 1.14 -8.41
N LEU A 20 1.05 1.39 -9.60
CA LEU A 20 1.07 0.42 -10.70
C LEU A 20 1.87 -0.84 -10.36
N ALA A 21 2.98 -0.72 -9.64
CA ALA A 21 3.77 -1.84 -9.14
C ALA A 21 2.97 -2.70 -8.15
N SER A 22 2.19 -2.05 -7.27
CA SER A 22 1.27 -2.73 -6.35
C SER A 22 0.21 -3.54 -7.10
N VAL A 23 -0.42 -2.95 -8.12
CA VAL A 23 -1.40 -3.61 -9.00
C VAL A 23 -0.76 -4.78 -9.74
N ALA A 24 0.40 -4.56 -10.38
CA ALA A 24 1.10 -5.58 -11.14
C ALA A 24 1.49 -6.78 -10.27
N MET A 25 2.04 -6.53 -9.08
CA MET A 25 2.44 -7.56 -8.14
C MET A 25 1.25 -8.39 -7.62
N PHE A 26 0.12 -7.75 -7.34
CA PHE A 26 -1.09 -8.49 -6.95
C PHE A 26 -1.60 -9.36 -8.10
N ARG A 27 -1.71 -8.78 -9.30
CA ARG A 27 -2.25 -9.47 -10.48
C ARG A 27 -1.41 -10.67 -10.90
N VAL A 28 -0.08 -10.57 -10.91
CA VAL A 28 0.77 -11.69 -11.33
C VAL A 28 0.60 -12.92 -10.44
N VAL A 29 0.39 -12.73 -9.14
CA VAL A 29 0.14 -13.82 -8.20
C VAL A 29 -1.32 -14.28 -8.27
N ARG A 30 -2.28 -13.35 -8.36
CA ARG A 30 -3.72 -13.64 -8.45
C ARG A 30 -4.10 -14.43 -9.69
N ASP A 31 -3.50 -14.10 -10.82
CA ASP A 31 -3.78 -14.72 -12.12
C ASP A 31 -2.95 -16.02 -12.33
N SER A 32 -2.16 -16.44 -11.31
CA SER A 32 -1.41 -17.69 -11.35
C SER A 32 -2.30 -18.92 -11.05
N PRO A 33 -2.02 -20.10 -11.62
CA PRO A 33 -2.76 -21.33 -11.34
C PRO A 33 -2.75 -21.74 -9.85
N GLY A 34 -1.75 -21.30 -9.09
CA GLY A 34 -1.56 -21.64 -7.68
C GLY A 34 -2.16 -20.63 -6.70
N TRP A 35 -3.02 -19.71 -7.15
CA TRP A 35 -3.53 -18.63 -6.30
C TRP A 35 -4.15 -19.14 -4.98
N GLU A 36 -4.93 -20.22 -5.00
CA GLU A 36 -5.59 -20.74 -3.81
C GLU A 36 -4.57 -21.05 -2.70
N ASP A 37 -3.48 -21.73 -3.03
CA ASP A 37 -2.41 -22.07 -2.09
C ASP A 37 -1.54 -20.86 -1.74
N VAL A 38 -1.12 -20.08 -2.74
CA VAL A 38 -0.21 -18.92 -2.55
C VAL A 38 -0.88 -17.82 -1.72
N SER A 39 -2.19 -17.65 -1.85
CA SER A 39 -2.94 -16.68 -1.05
C SER A 39 -2.90 -16.99 0.44
N LEU A 40 -2.85 -18.27 0.82
CA LEU A 40 -2.71 -18.71 2.21
C LEU A 40 -1.31 -18.46 2.75
N LEU A 41 -0.29 -18.55 1.90
CA LEU A 41 1.11 -18.28 2.22
C LEU A 41 1.47 -16.78 2.21
N SER A 42 0.52 -15.92 1.82
CA SER A 42 0.75 -14.49 1.72
C SER A 42 1.02 -13.87 3.09
N GLY A 43 2.29 -13.54 3.33
CA GLY A 43 2.77 -12.90 4.55
C GLY A 43 2.50 -11.38 4.60
N PRO A 44 2.84 -10.71 5.72
CA PRO A 44 2.68 -9.26 5.87
C PRO A 44 3.34 -8.45 4.76
N GLY A 45 4.53 -8.84 4.29
CA GLY A 45 5.24 -8.12 3.22
C GLY A 45 4.49 -8.09 1.89
N PHE A 46 3.84 -9.19 1.49
CA PHE A 46 3.01 -9.19 0.28
C PHE A 46 1.78 -8.30 0.45
N ARG A 47 1.12 -8.37 1.62
CA ARG A 47 -0.04 -7.51 1.92
C ARG A 47 0.34 -6.03 1.89
N ASP A 48 1.50 -5.66 2.45
CA ASP A 48 1.97 -4.28 2.48
C ASP A 48 2.35 -3.77 1.09
N LEU A 49 3.07 -4.57 0.30
CA LEU A 49 3.46 -4.23 -1.07
C LEU A 49 2.25 -4.08 -2.00
N THR A 50 1.24 -4.92 -1.84
CA THR A 50 0.02 -4.93 -2.68
C THR A 50 -1.11 -4.05 -2.16
N ARG A 51 -0.93 -3.37 -1.02
CA ARG A 51 -2.00 -2.59 -0.36
C ARG A 51 -2.62 -1.51 -1.25
N LEU A 52 -1.86 -0.91 -2.17
CA LEU A 52 -2.36 0.15 -3.04
C LEU A 52 -3.26 -0.37 -4.18
N ALA A 53 -3.21 -1.68 -4.48
CA ALA A 53 -4.06 -2.29 -5.50
C ALA A 53 -5.56 -2.22 -5.19
N SER A 54 -5.93 -1.96 -3.92
CA SER A 54 -7.31 -1.79 -3.47
C SER A 54 -7.84 -0.36 -3.57
N GLY A 55 -7.12 0.55 -4.24
CA GLY A 55 -7.53 1.96 -4.40
C GLY A 55 -8.72 2.19 -5.34
N ASP A 56 -9.29 3.41 -5.34
CA ASP A 56 -10.42 3.75 -6.23
C ASP A 56 -9.98 3.67 -7.70
N PRO A 57 -10.62 2.81 -8.52
CA PRO A 57 -10.25 2.67 -9.93
C PRO A 57 -10.50 3.94 -10.74
N ARG A 58 -11.52 4.76 -10.43
CA ARG A 58 -11.79 6.02 -11.15
C ARG A 58 -10.65 7.00 -10.93
N MET A 59 -10.27 7.21 -9.67
CA MET A 59 -9.15 8.08 -9.32
C MET A 59 -7.84 7.61 -9.98
N SER A 60 -7.59 6.30 -9.95
CA SER A 60 -6.39 5.73 -10.58
C SER A 60 -6.38 5.98 -12.09
N THR A 61 -7.51 5.81 -12.77
CA THR A 61 -7.66 6.12 -14.20
C THR A 61 -7.42 7.61 -14.46
N ASP A 62 -8.06 8.51 -13.70
CA ASP A 62 -7.89 9.95 -13.87
C ASP A 62 -6.42 10.37 -13.74
N ILE A 63 -5.70 9.80 -12.78
CA ILE A 63 -4.25 10.05 -12.61
C ILE A 63 -3.46 9.58 -13.84
N MET A 64 -3.76 8.38 -14.35
CA MET A 64 -3.06 7.83 -15.52
C MET A 64 -3.35 8.64 -16.78
N GLU A 65 -4.55 9.20 -16.92
CA GLU A 65 -4.92 10.03 -18.07
C GLU A 65 -4.31 11.43 -17.99
N THR A 66 -4.34 12.06 -16.82
CA THR A 66 -3.84 13.43 -16.60
C THR A 66 -2.32 13.53 -16.62
N ASN A 67 -1.59 12.50 -16.15
CA ASN A 67 -0.12 12.49 -16.09
C ASN A 67 0.51 11.34 -16.89
N LYS A 68 -0.12 10.98 -18.01
CA LYS A 68 0.22 9.81 -18.84
C LYS A 68 1.69 9.73 -19.23
N GLU A 69 2.24 10.83 -19.75
CA GLU A 69 3.60 10.82 -20.32
C GLU A 69 4.68 10.60 -19.25
N ALA A 70 4.55 11.26 -18.10
CA ALA A 70 5.48 11.05 -16.98
C ALA A 70 5.35 9.63 -16.40
N VAL A 71 4.12 9.14 -16.26
CA VAL A 71 3.87 7.75 -15.81
C VAL A 71 4.52 6.75 -16.75
N LEU A 72 4.31 6.88 -18.06
CA LEU A 72 4.92 5.97 -19.04
C LEU A 72 6.44 6.05 -19.04
N HIS A 73 7.01 7.24 -18.85
CA HIS A 73 8.46 7.41 -18.70
C HIS A 73 9.00 6.59 -17.51
N TRP A 74 8.44 6.80 -16.33
CA TRP A 74 8.92 6.15 -15.11
C TRP A 74 8.58 4.66 -15.05
N LEU A 75 7.44 4.25 -15.59
CA LEU A 75 7.08 2.82 -15.67
C LEU A 75 8.05 2.05 -16.57
N ARG A 76 8.50 2.64 -17.68
CA ARG A 76 9.53 2.03 -18.55
C ARG A 76 10.87 1.92 -17.83
N ARG A 77 11.26 2.91 -17.02
CA ARG A 77 12.46 2.84 -16.18
C ARG A 77 12.34 1.73 -15.14
N TYR A 78 11.20 1.63 -14.45
CA TYR A 78 10.93 0.58 -13.49
C TYR A 78 11.02 -0.82 -14.11
N ARG A 79 10.42 -1.03 -15.29
CA ARG A 79 10.56 -2.29 -16.04
C ARG A 79 12.03 -2.62 -16.33
N LYS A 80 12.84 -1.64 -16.74
CA LYS A 80 14.26 -1.84 -16.99
C LYS A 80 15.04 -2.23 -15.72
N GLU A 81 14.66 -1.70 -14.56
CA GLU A 81 15.25 -2.14 -13.29
C GLU A 81 14.88 -3.59 -12.97
N LEU A 82 13.65 -4.03 -13.26
CA LEU A 82 13.27 -5.45 -13.12
C LEU A 82 14.11 -6.36 -14.04
N GLU A 83 14.38 -5.94 -15.27
CA GLU A 83 15.27 -6.66 -16.21
C GLU A 83 16.71 -6.75 -15.68
N THR A 84 17.22 -5.68 -15.07
CA THR A 84 18.54 -5.68 -14.42
C THR A 84 18.59 -6.66 -13.24
N ILE A 85 17.54 -6.69 -12.43
CA ILE A 85 17.43 -7.62 -11.29
C ILE A 85 17.37 -9.07 -11.78
N GLU A 86 16.55 -9.35 -12.79
CA GLU A 86 16.44 -10.67 -13.43
C GLU A 86 17.82 -11.14 -13.94
N THR A 87 18.50 -10.29 -14.71
CA THR A 87 19.86 -10.59 -15.24
C THR A 87 20.85 -10.88 -14.11
N ALA A 88 20.83 -10.09 -13.03
CA ALA A 88 21.73 -10.30 -11.89
C ALA A 88 21.46 -11.65 -11.20
N ILE A 89 20.19 -12.04 -11.06
CA ILE A 89 19.78 -13.33 -10.51
C ILE A 89 20.23 -14.48 -11.41
N GLU A 90 20.06 -14.36 -12.72
CA GLU A 90 20.49 -15.39 -13.69
C GLU A 90 22.01 -15.62 -13.65
N LEU A 91 22.80 -14.56 -13.51
CA LEU A 91 24.25 -14.65 -13.39
C LEU A 91 24.70 -15.24 -12.04
N GLY A 92 23.90 -15.04 -10.97
CA GLY A 92 24.21 -15.49 -9.62
C GLY A 92 25.47 -14.84 -9.03
N GLY A 93 25.91 -15.32 -7.85
CA GLY A 93 27.18 -14.93 -7.24
C GLY A 93 27.32 -13.43 -6.92
N GLU A 94 28.46 -12.85 -7.29
CA GLU A 94 28.78 -11.44 -7.01
C GLU A 94 27.84 -10.43 -7.69
N PRO A 95 27.38 -10.60 -8.95
CA PRO A 95 26.36 -9.72 -9.55
C PRO A 95 25.11 -9.48 -8.69
N VAL A 96 24.42 -10.54 -8.26
CA VAL A 96 23.20 -10.40 -7.44
C VAL A 96 23.51 -9.85 -6.05
N LYS A 97 24.62 -10.28 -5.43
CA LYS A 97 25.05 -9.78 -4.13
C LYS A 97 25.36 -8.27 -4.19
N GLY A 98 26.13 -7.85 -5.19
CA GLY A 98 26.48 -6.45 -5.41
C GLY A 98 25.26 -5.57 -5.62
N LEU A 99 24.23 -6.06 -6.33
CA LEU A 99 22.95 -5.37 -6.50
C LEU A 99 22.25 -5.13 -5.15
N PHE A 100 22.16 -6.13 -4.28
CA PHE A 100 21.53 -5.98 -2.97
C PHE A 100 22.36 -5.11 -2.02
N GLU A 101 23.69 -5.22 -2.05
CA GLU A 101 24.58 -4.43 -1.21
C GLU A 101 24.54 -2.94 -1.55
N SER A 102 24.63 -2.59 -2.84
CA SER A 102 24.52 -1.20 -3.28
C SER A 102 23.15 -0.61 -2.95
N THR A 103 22.08 -1.35 -3.26
CA THR A 103 20.70 -0.91 -2.95
C THR A 103 20.50 -0.66 -1.46
N ARG A 104 21.03 -1.54 -0.59
CA ARG A 104 20.95 -1.37 0.86
C ARG A 104 21.70 -0.11 1.30
N LEU A 105 22.92 0.10 0.83
CA LEU A 105 23.72 1.27 1.18
C LEU A 105 23.03 2.57 0.77
N ASP A 106 22.51 2.66 -0.45
CA ASP A 106 21.80 3.84 -0.94
C ASP A 106 20.52 4.11 -0.13
N ARG A 107 19.77 3.04 0.18
CA ARG A 107 18.53 3.12 0.96
C ARG A 107 18.79 3.58 2.40
N ASP A 108 19.79 3.00 3.05
CA ASP A 108 20.15 3.32 4.44
C ASP A 108 20.69 4.75 4.54
N ALA A 109 21.50 5.18 3.57
CA ALA A 109 22.00 6.55 3.51
C ALA A 109 20.86 7.58 3.41
N TRP A 110 19.84 7.30 2.60
CA TRP A 110 18.63 8.15 2.52
C TRP A 110 17.85 8.18 3.83
N LEU A 111 17.75 7.04 4.55
CA LEU A 111 17.02 6.97 5.82
C LEU A 111 17.72 7.73 6.94
N LEU A 112 19.05 7.73 6.96
CA LEU A 112 19.86 8.42 7.96
C LEU A 112 19.98 9.92 7.68
N ASN A 113 19.93 10.32 6.42
CA ASN A 113 19.92 11.72 6.01
C ASN A 113 18.65 12.03 5.22
N PRO A 114 17.46 11.96 5.86
CA PRO A 114 16.26 12.42 5.19
C PRO A 114 16.49 13.89 4.84
N HIS A 115 16.38 14.24 3.56
CA HIS A 115 16.52 15.62 3.14
C HIS A 115 15.71 16.50 4.09
N THR A 116 16.35 17.52 4.68
CA THR A 116 15.69 18.50 5.52
C THR A 116 14.44 18.95 4.79
N GLU A 117 13.27 18.78 5.43
CA GLU A 117 12.04 19.38 4.94
C GLU A 117 12.37 20.81 4.55
N ARG A 118 12.26 21.12 3.26
CA ARG A 118 12.17 22.52 2.87
C ARG A 118 10.90 22.99 3.57
N LYS A 119 11.03 23.78 4.65
CA LYS A 119 9.87 24.41 5.28
C LYS A 119 9.13 25.13 4.16
N ILE A 120 7.96 24.61 3.80
CA ILE A 120 7.04 25.28 2.89
C ILE A 120 6.25 26.19 3.81
N ASP A 121 6.51 27.50 3.77
CA ASP A 121 5.70 28.46 4.51
C ASP A 121 4.26 28.42 3.95
N GLY A 122 3.32 27.88 4.74
CA GLY A 122 1.93 27.66 4.37
C GLY A 122 1.13 27.02 5.52
N PRO A 123 -0.21 26.95 5.44
CA PRO A 123 -1.01 26.22 6.44
C PRO A 123 -0.54 24.76 6.51
N ASP A 124 -0.64 24.13 7.70
CA ASP A 124 -0.32 22.72 7.92
C ASP A 124 -1.21 21.84 7.02
N LEU A 125 -0.77 21.65 5.78
CA LEU A 125 -1.37 20.73 4.84
C LEU A 125 -0.82 19.34 5.16
N PRO A 126 -1.66 18.28 5.15
CA PRO A 126 -1.17 16.92 5.26
C PRO A 126 -0.06 16.72 4.24
N SER A 127 1.02 16.04 4.66
CA SER A 127 2.17 15.84 3.78
C SER A 127 1.71 15.20 2.47
N SER A 128 2.39 15.46 1.36
CA SER A 128 2.05 14.83 0.07
C SER A 128 1.95 13.30 0.20
N ARG A 129 2.66 12.71 1.16
CA ARG A 129 2.59 11.29 1.52
C ARG A 129 1.27 10.90 2.20
N ASP A 130 0.77 11.72 3.13
CA ASP A 130 -0.47 11.49 3.88
C ASP A 130 -1.71 11.74 3.03
N ALA A 131 -1.71 12.85 2.27
CA ALA A 131 -2.80 13.19 1.36
C ALA A 131 -2.96 12.10 0.29
N MET A 132 -1.85 11.62 -0.27
CA MET A 132 -1.83 10.58 -1.29
C MET A 132 -2.14 9.19 -0.71
N GLY A 133 -1.74 8.91 0.53
CA GLY A 133 -2.16 7.72 1.25
C GLY A 133 -3.68 7.69 1.48
N GLN A 134 -4.28 8.81 1.85
CA GLN A 134 -5.74 8.93 2.02
C GLN A 134 -6.49 8.85 0.68
N MET A 135 -5.94 9.44 -0.38
CA MET A 135 -6.48 9.37 -1.75
C MET A 135 -6.45 7.93 -2.29
N LEU A 136 -5.30 7.26 -2.21
CA LEU A 136 -5.07 5.96 -2.86
C LEU A 136 -5.67 4.78 -2.11
N VAL A 137 -5.85 4.88 -0.81
CA VAL A 137 -6.40 3.78 0.00
C VAL A 137 -7.93 3.84 0.06
N GLY A 138 -8.51 4.98 -0.35
CA GLY A 138 -9.89 5.34 -0.03
C GLY A 138 -10.07 5.49 1.49
N GLY A 139 -11.02 6.30 1.93
CA GLY A 139 -11.36 6.46 3.36
C GLY A 139 -11.81 5.17 4.08
N ASN A 140 -11.67 4.00 3.43
CA ASN A 140 -12.04 2.69 3.94
C ASN A 140 -10.99 2.08 4.87
N TYR A 141 -9.72 2.50 4.88
CA TYR A 141 -8.75 1.92 5.84
C TYR A 141 -8.99 2.38 7.27
N GLU A 142 -9.35 3.64 7.48
CA GLU A 142 -9.75 4.12 8.80
C GLU A 142 -11.13 3.55 9.19
N ARG A 143 -12.10 3.47 8.26
CA ARG A 143 -13.37 2.75 8.53
C ARG A 143 -13.18 1.26 8.83
N LEU A 144 -12.24 0.59 8.17
CA LEU A 144 -11.95 -0.84 8.39
C LEU A 144 -11.27 -1.05 9.73
N LYS A 145 -10.35 -0.15 10.14
CA LYS A 145 -9.80 -0.13 11.50
C LYS A 145 -10.87 0.14 12.54
N GLU A 146 -11.78 1.06 12.29
CA GLU A 146 -12.89 1.38 13.20
C GLU A 146 -13.82 0.18 13.34
N VAL A 147 -14.23 -0.46 12.24
CA VAL A 147 -15.07 -1.68 12.24
C VAL A 147 -14.35 -2.85 12.91
N LEU A 148 -13.06 -3.07 12.64
CA LEU A 148 -12.24 -4.11 13.29
C LEU A 148 -11.97 -3.81 14.77
N ALA A 149 -11.98 -2.54 15.17
CA ALA A 149 -11.92 -2.09 16.55
C ALA A 149 -13.31 -2.00 17.22
N GLY A 150 -14.37 -2.50 16.57
CA GLY A 150 -15.72 -2.58 17.13
C GLY A 150 -16.51 -1.26 17.13
N LYS A 151 -16.07 -0.24 16.39
CA LYS A 151 -16.78 1.04 16.22
C LYS A 151 -17.35 1.14 14.81
N ILE A 152 -18.67 1.18 14.68
CA ILE A 152 -19.36 1.32 13.39
C ILE A 152 -19.32 2.79 12.96
N PRO A 153 -18.78 3.16 11.79
CA PRO A 153 -18.75 4.55 11.34
C PRO A 153 -19.89 4.85 10.37
N GLY A 154 -20.79 5.75 10.77
CA GLY A 154 -21.77 6.39 9.90
C GLY A 154 -23.20 6.40 10.46
N THR A 155 -23.49 7.35 11.36
CA THR A 155 -24.84 7.92 11.46
C THR A 155 -24.70 9.43 11.40
N ASP A 156 -24.96 10.00 10.22
CA ASP A 156 -25.39 11.39 10.15
C ASP A 156 -26.80 11.43 10.74
N GLY A 157 -26.91 12.17 11.84
CA GLY A 157 -28.08 12.41 12.69
C GLY A 157 -29.43 11.85 12.21
N LYS A 158 -29.83 10.73 12.81
CA LYS A 158 -31.18 10.47 13.33
C LYS A 158 -31.13 9.27 14.26
N GLU A 159 -31.52 9.48 15.50
CA GLU A 159 -31.60 8.48 16.57
C GLU A 159 -32.43 7.25 16.14
N SER A 160 -31.91 6.06 16.45
CA SER A 160 -32.76 4.94 16.86
C SER A 160 -31.98 4.09 17.86
N ASP A 161 -32.27 4.31 19.14
CA ASP A 161 -31.91 3.42 20.22
C ASP A 161 -32.51 2.03 19.96
N GLN A 162 -31.69 1.09 19.52
CA GLN A 162 -31.97 -0.34 19.65
C GLN A 162 -30.69 -1.02 20.12
N GLU A 163 -30.60 -1.24 21.43
CA GLU A 163 -29.62 -2.15 22.02
C GLU A 163 -29.85 -3.55 21.44
N LEU A 164 -28.76 -4.21 21.02
CA LEU A 164 -28.82 -5.62 20.62
C LEU A 164 -29.32 -6.48 21.80
N PRO A 165 -30.19 -7.48 21.57
CA PRO A 165 -30.69 -8.33 22.63
C PRO A 165 -29.53 -9.01 23.39
N PRO A 166 -29.56 -9.05 24.74
CA PRO A 166 -28.49 -9.60 25.57
C PRO A 166 -28.03 -11.02 25.20
N ALA A 167 -28.92 -11.82 24.60
CA ALA A 167 -28.66 -13.19 24.17
C ALA A 167 -27.59 -13.30 23.07
N ASP A 168 -27.45 -12.29 22.21
CA ASP A 168 -26.48 -12.32 21.11
C ASP A 168 -25.05 -12.01 21.59
N MET A 169 -24.93 -11.21 22.66
CA MET A 169 -23.64 -10.86 23.27
C MET A 169 -23.02 -12.03 24.06
N GLU A 170 -23.85 -12.88 24.66
CA GLU A 170 -23.38 -14.06 25.38
C GLU A 170 -22.84 -15.12 24.41
N LYS A 171 -23.53 -15.33 23.28
CA LYS A 171 -23.10 -16.24 22.22
C LYS A 171 -21.79 -15.78 21.55
N LEU A 172 -21.61 -14.48 21.36
CA LEU A 172 -20.38 -13.91 20.81
C LEU A 172 -19.20 -14.03 21.78
N ARG A 173 -19.45 -13.87 23.09
CA ARG A 173 -18.43 -14.08 24.14
C ARG A 173 -17.97 -15.54 24.22
N GLU A 174 -18.87 -16.51 24.07
CA GLU A 174 -18.49 -17.94 24.00
C GLU A 174 -17.65 -18.26 22.75
N GLN A 175 -17.97 -17.66 21.60
CA GLN A 175 -17.21 -17.86 20.36
C GLN A 175 -15.80 -17.29 20.44
N LEU A 176 -15.63 -16.11 21.06
CA LEU A 176 -14.31 -15.51 21.29
C LEU A 176 -13.48 -16.34 22.26
N LYS A 177 -14.08 -16.89 23.32
CA LYS A 177 -13.39 -17.74 24.29
C LYS A 177 -12.86 -19.03 23.66
N LYS A 178 -13.66 -19.67 22.77
CA LYS A 178 -13.20 -20.85 21.99
C LYS A 178 -12.04 -20.53 21.04
N LEU A 179 -12.05 -19.34 20.44
CA LEU A 179 -10.97 -18.89 19.54
C LEU A 179 -9.65 -18.63 20.29
N GLU A 180 -9.73 -18.12 21.52
CA GLU A 180 -8.55 -17.90 22.37
C GLU A 180 -7.97 -19.20 22.93
N GLU A 181 -8.82 -20.16 23.30
CA GLU A 181 -8.39 -21.49 23.75
C GLU A 181 -7.70 -22.27 22.62
N THR A 182 -8.19 -22.15 21.37
CA THR A 182 -7.59 -22.82 20.20
C THR A 182 -6.23 -22.23 19.79
N LYS A 183 -5.96 -20.97 20.14
CA LYS A 183 -4.66 -20.31 19.90
C LYS A 183 -3.61 -20.62 20.95
N ARG A 184 -3.99 -21.20 22.09
CA ARG A 184 -3.09 -21.49 23.21
C ARG A 184 -2.50 -22.91 23.16
N ASP A 185 -3.12 -23.79 22.38
CA ASP A 185 -2.71 -25.19 22.14
C ASP A 185 -1.97 -25.40 20.78
N ARG A 186 -1.59 -24.32 20.08
CA ARG A 186 -0.75 -24.35 18.87
C ARG A 186 0.50 -23.48 19.05
#